data_AF-A0A536Q5G9-F1
#
_entry.id   AF-A0A536Q5G9-F1
#
_cell.length_a   1.000
_cell.length_b   1.000
_cell.length_c   1.000
_cell.angle_alpha   90.00
_cell.angle_beta   90.00
_cell.angle_gamma   90.00
#
_symmetry.space_group_name_H-M   'P 1'
#
loop_
_entity.id
_entity.type
_entity.pdbx_description
1 polymer ?
#
loop_
_entity_poly.entity_id
_entity_poly.type
_entity_poly.pdbx_seq_one_letter_code
_entity_poly.pdbx_strand_id
1 'polypeptide(L)' 'MKRLQILIEEELDADVEREASKTRRSKGAVVREAIRRYVKRLPPLEKDPLWKMVGADSYPPVAPKDIDKVVYKL' A
#
# COMPACT_ATOMS: atom_id res chain seq x y z
N MET A 1 0.48 -9.74 -12.34
CA MET A 1 -0.26 -8.66 -11.61
C MET A 1 -0.39 -9.07 -10.15
N LYS A 2 -0.37 -8.12 -9.20
CA LYS A 2 -0.67 -8.38 -7.77
C LYS A 2 -2.06 -7.84 -7.44
N ARG A 3 -2.80 -8.51 -6.55
CA ARG A 3 -4.14 -8.11 -6.09
C ARG A 3 -4.03 -7.47 -4.70
N LEU A 4 -4.61 -6.28 -4.55
CA LEU A 4 -4.73 -5.56 -3.28
C LEU A 4 -6.22 -5.38 -2.98
N GLN A 5 -6.63 -5.63 -1.75
CA GLN A 5 -7.95 -5.26 -1.24
C GLN A 5 -7.80 -4.03 -0.35
N ILE A 6 -8.66 -3.03 -0.56
CA ILE A 6 -8.75 -1.84 0.26
C ILE A 6 -10.22 -1.67 0.66
N LEU A 7 -10.46 -1.20 1.87
CA LEU A 7 -11.76 -0.74 2.32
C LEU A 7 -11.80 0.77 2.10
N ILE A 8 -12.90 1.26 1.51
CA ILE A 8 -13.19 2.68 1.32
C ILE A 8 -14.62 2.95 1.72
N GLU A 9 -14.93 4.22 1.98
CA GLU A 9 -16.26 4.70 2.27
C GLU A 9 -17.19 4.44 1.07
N GLU A 10 -18.46 4.13 1.34
CA GLU A 10 -19.45 3.83 0.29
C GLU A 10 -19.66 5.00 -0.67
N GLU A 11 -19.64 6.23 -0.15
CA GLU A 11 -19.74 7.46 -0.95
C GLU A 11 -18.57 7.57 -1.94
N LEU A 12 -17.37 7.17 -1.52
CA LEU A 12 -16.19 7.19 -2.37
C LEU A 12 -16.27 6.12 -3.47
N ASP A 13 -16.78 4.91 -3.19
CA ASP A 13 -17.01 3.90 -4.26
C ASP A 13 -18.05 4.39 -5.28
N ALA A 14 -19.11 5.06 -4.84
CA ALA A 14 -20.11 5.64 -5.72
C ALA A 14 -19.53 6.73 -6.63
N ASP A 15 -18.64 7.58 -6.11
CA ASP A 15 -17.92 8.57 -6.91
C ASP A 15 -16.98 7.94 -7.94
N VAL A 16 -16.29 6.86 -7.56
CA VAL A 16 -15.45 6.10 -8.49
C VAL A 16 -16.28 5.45 -9.60
N GLU A 17 -17.46 4.89 -9.28
CA GLU A 17 -18.39 4.31 -10.26
C GLU A 17 -18.92 5.37 -11.24
N ARG A 18 -19.26 6.55 -10.73
CA ARG A 18 -19.71 7.69 -11.53
C ARG A 18 -18.64 8.13 -12.53
N GLU A 19 -17.38 8.22 -12.08
CA GLU A 19 -16.26 8.62 -12.94
C GLU A 19 -15.90 7.54 -13.97
N ALA A 20 -15.96 6.27 -13.58
CA ALA A 20 -15.80 5.13 -14.47
C ALA A 20 -16.83 5.16 -15.60
N SER A 21 -18.09 5.41 -15.26
CA SER A 21 -19.19 5.56 -16.22
C SER A 21 -18.97 6.74 -17.17
N LYS A 22 -18.62 7.92 -16.65
CA LYS A 22 -18.36 9.12 -17.46
C LYS A 22 -17.21 8.92 -18.45
N THR A 23 -16.14 8.25 -18.03
CA THR A 23 -14.94 8.04 -18.85
C THR A 23 -14.99 6.77 -19.71
N ARG A 24 -16.04 5.95 -19.58
CA ARG A 24 -16.16 4.63 -20.21
C ARG A 24 -14.97 3.71 -19.89
N ARG A 25 -14.53 3.74 -18.62
CA ARG A 25 -13.42 2.91 -18.11
C ARG A 25 -13.92 2.06 -16.95
N SER A 26 -13.18 1.02 -16.59
CA SER A 26 -13.50 0.27 -15.37
C SER A 26 -13.13 1.05 -14.11
N LYS A 27 -13.82 0.79 -12.99
CA LYS A 27 -13.43 1.33 -11.67
C LYS A 27 -11.96 1.12 -11.36
N GLY A 28 -11.45 -0.09 -11.64
CA GLY A 28 -10.04 -0.40 -11.44
C GLY A 28 -9.08 0.46 -12.28
N ALA A 29 -9.49 0.92 -13.47
CA ALA A 29 -8.67 1.84 -14.26
C ALA A 29 -8.63 3.24 -13.64
N VAL A 30 -9.78 3.74 -13.16
CA VAL A 30 -9.89 5.03 -12.46
C VAL A 30 -9.02 5.01 -11.18
N VAL A 31 -9.16 3.98 -10.36
CA VAL A 31 -8.38 3.82 -9.11
C VAL A 31 -6.88 3.73 -9.41
N ARG A 32 -6.46 2.94 -10.41
CA ARG A 32 -5.04 2.85 -10.79
C ARG A 32 -4.48 4.19 -11.25
N GLU A 33 -5.25 4.97 -11.99
CA GLU A 33 -4.83 6.29 -12.42
C GLU A 33 -4.68 7.26 -11.24
N ALA A 34 -5.67 7.29 -10.34
CA ALA A 34 -5.61 8.10 -9.12
C ALA A 34 -4.39 7.74 -8.27
N ILE A 35 -4.14 6.45 -8.03
CA ILE A 35 -2.97 5.97 -7.27
C ILE A 35 -1.66 6.41 -7.95
N ARG A 36 -1.54 6.29 -9.28
CA ARG A 36 -0.31 6.67 -10.00
C ARG A 36 0.03 8.16 -9.89
N ARG A 37 -0.95 9.03 -9.70
CA ARG A 37 -0.70 10.47 -9.52
C ARG A 37 0.04 10.76 -8.21
N TYR A 38 -0.12 9.93 -7.19
CA TYR A 38 0.47 10.14 -5.86
C TYR A 38 1.61 9.18 -5.54
N VAL A 39 1.53 7.93 -6.01
CA VAL A 39 2.55 6.92 -5.74
C VAL A 39 3.68 7.05 -6.76
N LYS A 40 4.76 7.72 -6.34
CA LYS A 40 6.01 7.74 -7.10
C LYS A 40 6.62 6.34 -7.12
N ARG A 41 7.26 5.99 -8.24
CA ARG A 41 8.05 4.77 -8.31
C ARG A 41 9.19 4.89 -7.29
N LEU A 42 9.28 3.93 -6.38
CA LEU A 42 10.41 3.85 -5.47
C LEU A 42 11.71 3.73 -6.28
N PRO A 43 12.81 4.34 -5.80
CA PRO A 43 14.11 4.10 -6.41
C PRO A 43 14.42 2.59 -6.40
N PRO A 44 15.33 2.13 -7.27
CA PRO A 44 15.87 0.77 -7.17
C PRO A 44 16.28 0.46 -5.73
N LEU A 45 16.01 -0.76 -5.27
CA LEU A 45 16.24 -1.19 -3.89
C LEU A 45 17.69 -0.96 -3.46
N GLU A 46 18.64 -1.09 -4.39
CA GLU A 46 20.07 -0.89 -4.17
C GLU A 46 20.44 0.56 -3.81
N LYS A 47 19.52 1.51 -4.06
CA LYS A 47 19.67 2.93 -3.71
C LYS A 47 18.97 3.28 -2.39
N ASP A 48 18.31 2.33 -1.74
CA ASP A 48 17.73 2.53 -0.41
C ASP A 48 18.87 2.70 0.62
N PRO A 49 18.87 3.75 1.46
CA PRO A 49 19.86 3.90 2.53
C PRO A 49 19.96 2.69 3.47
N LEU A 50 18.86 1.96 3.64
CA LEU A 50 18.77 0.76 4.47
C LEU A 50 19.10 -0.52 3.70
N TRP A 51 19.39 -0.47 2.40
CA TRP A 51 19.70 -1.64 1.57
C TRP A 51 20.82 -2.48 2.17
N LYS A 52 21.85 -1.83 2.70
CA LYS A 52 23.02 -2.49 3.32
C LYS A 52 22.74 -3.08 4.71
N MET A 53 21.59 -2.77 5.32
CA MET A 53 21.20 -3.32 6.62
C MET A 53 20.49 -4.67 6.50
N VAL A 54 19.95 -4.99 5.32
CA VAL A 54 19.30 -6.27 5.05
C VAL A 54 20.32 -7.40 5.21
N GLY A 55 20.15 -8.22 6.25
CA GLY A 55 21.04 -9.33 6.59
C GLY A 55 22.25 -8.96 7.45
N ALA A 56 22.49 -7.67 7.74
CA ALA A 56 23.48 -7.24 8.73
C ALA A 56 22.91 -7.35 10.15
N ASP A 57 21.64 -6.98 10.31
CA ASP A 57 20.89 -7.13 11.56
C ASP A 57 19.89 -8.28 11.41
N SER A 58 20.12 -9.38 12.14
CA SER A 58 19.22 -10.52 12.21
C SER A 58 18.68 -10.64 13.63
N TYR A 59 17.38 -10.40 13.78
CA TYR A 59 16.67 -10.62 15.02
C TYR A 59 15.62 -11.72 14.82
N PRO A 60 15.42 -12.60 15.81
CA PRO A 60 14.30 -13.52 15.77
C PRO A 60 12.98 -12.72 15.66
N PRO A 61 12.03 -13.16 14.83
CA PRO A 61 10.73 -12.49 14.73
C PRO A 61 10.08 -12.42 16.11
N VAL A 62 9.58 -11.24 16.48
CA VAL A 62 8.84 -11.04 17.72
C VAL A 62 7.64 -11.97 17.70
N ALA A 63 7.43 -12.72 18.78
CA ALA A 63 6.28 -13.60 18.89
C ALA A 63 4.99 -12.76 18.78
N PRO A 64 3.92 -13.26 18.12
CA PRO A 64 2.69 -12.48 17.93
C PRO A 64 2.14 -11.87 19.23
N LYS A 65 2.27 -12.61 20.35
CA LYS A 65 1.87 -12.19 21.70
C LYS A 65 2.64 -11.00 22.29
N ASP A 66 3.78 -10.64 21.72
CA ASP A 66 4.66 -9.58 22.21
C ASP A 66 4.65 -8.34 21.27
N ILE A 67 3.90 -8.40 20.15
CA ILE A 67 3.75 -7.27 19.22
C ILE A 67 3.16 -6.05 19.93
N ASP A 68 2.15 -6.25 20.76
CA ASP A 68 1.44 -5.15 21.41
C ASP A 68 2.33 -4.36 22.38
N LYS A 69 3.24 -5.04 23.08
CA LYS A 69 4.22 -4.42 23.99
C LYS A 69 5.21 -3.54 23.24
N VAL A 70 5.58 -3.91 22.02
CA VAL A 70 6.57 -3.19 21.20
C VAL A 70 5.93 -2.03 20.45
N VAL A 71 4.75 -2.24 19.86
CA VAL A 71 4.09 -1.25 18.97
C VAL A 71 3.21 -0.28 19.75
N TYR A 72 2.39 -0.79 20.68
CA TYR A 72 1.39 0.01 21.39
C TYR A 72 1.84 0.44 22.79
N LYS A 73 2.96 -0.11 23.30
CA LYS A 73 3.48 0.13 24.66
C LYS A 73 2.40 -0.09 25.75
N LEU A 74 1.52 -1.06 25.53
CA LEU A 74 0.50 -1.51 26.48
C LEU A 74 1.05 -2.65 27.34
#